data_AF-A0A1M5RCT5-F1
#
_entry.id   AF-A0A1M5RCT5-F1
#
_cell.length_a   1.000
_cell.length_b   1.000
_cell.length_c   1.000
_cell.angle_alpha   90.00
_cell.angle_beta   90.00
_cell.angle_gamma   90.00
#
_symmetry.space_group_name_H-M   'P 1'
#
loop_
_entity.id
_entity.type
_entity.pdbx_description
1 polymer ?
#
loop_
_entity_poly.entity_id
_entity_poly.type
_entity_poly.pdbx_seq_one_letter_code
_entity_poly.pdbx_strand_id
1 'polypeptide(L)'
;MTTLDTNIGKNKPALLRVIFILNALKILLSFGLFIGFSYYGLEVGDKGGDGMATIILWTTLGYIVTFAVMVASILKRSILGARLAFVADVLISLPAQAFIGIVVAIISIGLSFTGPVKAFFLAEVISARD
;
A
#
# COMPACT_ATOMS: atom_id res chain seq x y z
N MET A 1 31.20 2.89 -9.87
CA MET A 1 30.61 4.17 -9.47
C MET A 1 29.20 4.21 -10.05
N THR A 2 28.19 3.79 -9.29
CA THR A 2 26.79 3.80 -9.76
C THR A 2 26.35 5.24 -9.88
N THR A 3 26.18 5.72 -11.11
CA THR A 3 25.56 7.01 -11.38
C THR A 3 24.17 6.99 -10.75
N LEU A 4 24.01 7.65 -9.60
CA LEU A 4 22.70 7.98 -9.06
C LEU A 4 22.07 8.92 -10.07
N ASP A 5 21.25 8.34 -10.94
CA ASP A 5 20.52 9.03 -11.99
C ASP A 5 19.81 10.24 -11.35
N THR A 6 20.24 11.45 -11.71
CA THR A 6 19.71 12.71 -11.22
C THR A 6 18.25 12.93 -11.62
N ASN A 7 17.66 12.00 -12.38
CA ASN A 7 16.24 11.94 -12.72
C ASN A 7 15.37 11.16 -11.70
N ILE A 8 15.92 10.66 -10.59
CA ILE A 8 15.14 10.15 -9.44
C ILE A 8 14.41 11.33 -8.77
N GLY A 9 13.35 11.81 -9.41
CA GLY A 9 12.56 12.94 -8.93
C GLY A 9 11.80 13.67 -10.03
N LYS A 10 12.27 13.65 -11.28
CA LYS A 10 11.81 14.62 -12.27
C LYS A 10 10.44 14.36 -12.88
N ASN A 11 9.77 13.23 -12.61
CA ASN A 11 8.32 13.07 -12.83
C ASN A 11 7.79 11.78 -12.17
N LYS A 12 7.81 11.67 -10.82
CA LYS A 12 6.95 10.65 -10.18
C LYS A 12 5.50 11.01 -10.52
N PRO A 13 4.74 10.15 -11.24
CA PRO A 13 3.38 10.48 -11.66
C PRO A 13 2.55 10.90 -10.45
N ALA A 14 1.73 11.94 -10.60
CA ALA A 14 0.86 12.40 -9.51
C ALA A 14 0.04 11.23 -8.92
N LEU A 15 -0.41 10.31 -9.78
CA LEU A 15 -1.12 9.08 -9.37
C LEU A 15 -0.29 8.20 -8.41
N LEU A 16 1.02 8.08 -8.60
CA LEU A 16 1.85 7.24 -7.73
C LEU A 16 2.01 7.85 -6.34
N ARG A 17 2.03 9.19 -6.26
CA ARG A 17 2.02 9.93 -4.99
C ARG A 17 0.68 9.72 -4.27
N VAL A 18 -0.43 9.72 -5.01
CA VAL A 18 -1.77 9.45 -4.45
C VAL A 18 -1.84 8.03 -3.87
N ILE A 19 -1.38 7.01 -4.60
CA ILE A 19 -1.33 5.62 -4.10
C ILE A 19 -0.48 5.52 -2.82
N PHE A 20 0.66 6.21 -2.79
CA PHE A 20 1.53 6.23 -1.62
C PHE A 20 0.85 6.89 -0.41
N ILE A 21 0.23 8.06 -0.59
CA ILE A 21 -0.48 8.77 0.47
C ILE A 21 -1.68 7.96 0.98
N LEU A 22 -2.46 7.34 0.07
CA LEU A 22 -3.59 6.50 0.44
C LEU A 22 -3.17 5.28 1.29
N ASN A 23 -2.07 4.62 0.92
CA ASN A 23 -1.55 3.50 1.70
C ASN A 23 -1.00 3.95 3.06
N ALA A 24 -0.29 5.07 3.12
CA ALA A 24 0.21 5.62 4.38
C ALA A 24 -0.94 6.03 5.32
N LEU A 25 -1.97 6.68 4.78
CA LEU A 25 -3.17 7.06 5.54
C LEU A 25 -3.90 5.83 6.09
N LYS A 26 -3.97 4.75 5.31
CA LYS A 26 -4.56 3.48 5.76
C LYS A 26 -3.81 2.89 6.96
N ILE A 27 -2.48 2.89 6.95
CA ILE A 27 -1.67 2.42 8.09
C ILE A 27 -1.95 3.28 9.33
N LEU A 28 -1.98 4.61 9.17
CA LEU A 28 -2.28 5.55 10.25
C LEU A 28 -3.67 5.28 10.85
N LEU A 29 -4.69 5.10 10.01
CA LEU A 29 -6.04 4.76 10.44
C LEU A 29 -6.08 3.43 11.18
N SER A 30 -5.35 2.42 10.70
CA SER A 30 -5.26 1.10 11.34
C SER A 30 -4.63 1.18 12.73
N PHE A 31 -3.59 1.99 12.92
CA PHE A 31 -3.03 2.28 14.24
C PHE A 31 -4.00 3.03 15.15
N GLY A 32 -4.72 4.02 14.61
CA GLY A 32 -5.74 4.74 15.38
C GLY A 32 -6.84 3.82 15.89
N LEU A 33 -7.30 2.88 15.05
CA LEU A 33 -8.24 1.85 15.44
C LEU A 33 -7.64 0.89 16.47
N PHE A 34 -6.40 0.44 16.29
CA PHE A 34 -5.73 -0.41 17.28
C PHE A 34 -5.70 0.25 18.67
N ILE A 35 -5.33 1.53 18.74
CA ILE A 35 -5.30 2.28 20.00
C ILE A 35 -6.71 2.39 20.60
N GLY A 36 -7.71 2.72 19.77
CA GLY A 36 -9.10 2.79 20.19
C GLY A 36 -9.63 1.48 20.80
N PHE A 37 -9.39 0.36 20.12
CA PHE A 37 -9.82 -0.96 20.60
C PHE A 37 -9.00 -1.45 21.81
N SER A 38 -7.70 -1.17 21.86
CA SER A 38 -6.81 -1.69 22.91
C SER A 38 -6.82 -0.85 24.20
N TYR A 39 -6.99 0.47 24.12
CA TYR A 39 -6.88 1.36 25.28
C TYR A 39 -8.20 2.03 25.68
N TYR A 40 -9.12 2.20 24.73
CA TYR A 40 -10.40 2.86 24.98
C TYR A 40 -11.59 1.88 24.97
N GLY A 41 -11.33 0.58 24.79
CA GLY A 41 -12.36 -0.45 24.85
C GLY A 41 -13.45 -0.27 23.79
N LEU A 42 -13.10 0.23 22.61
CA LEU A 42 -14.08 0.39 21.53
C LEU A 42 -14.70 -0.96 21.14
N GLU A 43 -16.01 -0.96 20.97
CA GLU A 43 -16.78 -2.09 20.45
C GLU A 43 -17.58 -1.64 19.24
N VAL A 44 -17.54 -2.42 18.16
CA VAL A 44 -18.30 -2.15 16.93
C VAL A 44 -19.12 -3.40 16.61
N GLY A 45 -20.40 -3.38 17.01
CA GLY A 45 -21.27 -4.57 16.97
C GLY A 45 -20.75 -5.65 17.92
N ASP A 46 -20.74 -6.91 17.47
CA ASP A 46 -20.18 -8.04 18.24
C ASP A 46 -18.63 -8.11 18.24
N LYS A 47 -17.97 -7.11 17.65
CA LYS A 47 -16.50 -7.05 17.57
C LYS A 47 -15.97 -6.06 18.59
N GLY A 48 -15.46 -6.59 19.69
CA GLY A 48 -14.86 -5.84 20.79
C GLY A 48 -13.74 -6.61 21.47
N GLY A 49 -12.99 -5.92 22.33
CA GLY A 49 -11.98 -6.51 23.22
C GLY A 49 -10.65 -6.95 22.55
N ASP A 50 -9.83 -7.62 23.36
CA ASP A 50 -8.42 -7.95 23.06
C ASP A 50 -8.23 -8.78 21.79
N GLY A 51 -9.21 -9.62 21.45
CA GLY A 51 -9.20 -10.42 20.21
C GLY A 51 -9.25 -9.54 18.96
N MET A 52 -10.09 -8.50 18.95
CA MET A 52 -10.19 -7.57 17.83
C MET A 52 -8.96 -6.67 17.74
N ALA A 53 -8.44 -6.20 18.88
CA ALA A 53 -7.19 -5.45 18.93
C ALA A 53 -6.02 -6.24 18.32
N THR A 54 -5.92 -7.54 18.63
CA THR A 54 -4.89 -8.43 18.08
C THR A 54 -5.02 -8.59 16.57
N ILE A 55 -6.23 -8.76 16.04
CA ILE A 55 -6.47 -8.84 14.59
C ILE A 55 -6.06 -7.53 13.90
N ILE A 56 -6.44 -6.38 14.47
CA ILE A 56 -6.06 -5.06 13.92
C ILE A 56 -4.54 -4.89 13.94
N LEU A 57 -3.85 -5.35 14.98
CA LEU A 57 -2.39 -5.28 15.06
C LEU A 57 -1.72 -6.08 13.93
N TRP A 58 -2.11 -7.34 13.73
CA TRP A 58 -1.58 -8.18 12.65
C TRP A 58 -1.88 -7.58 11.27
N THR A 59 -3.07 -7.01 11.10
CA THR A 59 -3.46 -6.33 9.86
C THR A 59 -2.61 -5.11 9.61
N THR A 60 -2.33 -4.32 10.66
CA THR A 60 -1.47 -3.13 10.60
C THR A 60 -0.05 -3.51 10.21
N LEU A 61 0.51 -4.55 10.83
CA LEU A 61 1.82 -5.09 10.46
C LEU A 61 1.84 -5.56 8.99
N GLY A 62 0.79 -6.26 8.56
CA GLY A 62 0.62 -6.67 7.17
C GLY A 62 0.63 -5.47 6.22
N TYR A 63 -0.10 -4.39 6.53
CA TYR A 63 -0.11 -3.17 5.73
C TYR A 63 1.25 -2.48 5.68
N ILE A 64 2.01 -2.48 6.77
CA ILE A 64 3.38 -1.93 6.77
C ILE A 64 4.28 -2.73 5.84
N VAL A 65 4.21 -4.06 5.91
CA VAL A 65 5.01 -4.94 5.05
C VAL A 65 4.62 -4.78 3.58
N THR A 66 3.32 -4.81 3.24
CA THR A 66 2.87 -4.60 1.86
C THR A 66 3.24 -3.23 1.34
N PHE A 67 3.14 -2.19 2.17
CA PHE A 67 3.58 -0.84 1.83
C PHE A 67 5.09 -0.78 1.56
N ALA A 68 5.92 -1.41 2.39
CA ALA A 68 7.37 -1.47 2.16
C ALA A 68 7.71 -2.20 0.84
N VAL A 69 7.04 -3.31 0.56
CA VAL A 69 7.19 -4.05 -0.71
C VAL A 69 6.74 -3.22 -1.90
N MET A 70 5.64 -2.49 -1.78
CA MET A 70 5.16 -1.56 -2.81
C MET A 70 6.19 -0.46 -3.08
N VAL A 71 6.73 0.18 -2.03
CA VAL A 71 7.76 1.21 -2.15
C VAL A 71 9.02 0.65 -2.81
N ALA A 72 9.50 -0.51 -2.37
CA ALA A 72 10.64 -1.18 -2.97
C ALA A 72 10.40 -1.49 -4.46
N SER A 73 9.19 -1.93 -4.81
CA SER A 73 8.80 -2.22 -6.19
C SER A 73 8.71 -0.95 -7.05
N ILE A 74 8.26 0.16 -6.47
CA ILE A 74 8.26 1.48 -7.12
C ILE A 74 9.69 1.96 -7.38
N LEU A 75 10.59 1.82 -6.41
CA LEU A 75 12.00 2.21 -6.53
C LEU A 75 12.73 1.34 -7.57
N LYS A 76 12.45 0.03 -7.61
CA LYS A 76 12.96 -0.91 -8.61
C LYS A 76 12.19 -0.87 -9.94
N ARG A 77 11.23 0.04 -10.10
CA ARG A 77 10.32 0.16 -11.25
C ARG A 77 9.75 -1.20 -11.72
N SER A 78 9.46 -2.10 -10.78
CA SER A 78 8.83 -3.40 -11.04
C SER A 78 7.31 -3.29 -10.92
N ILE A 79 6.61 -3.27 -12.06
CA ILE A 79 5.14 -3.24 -12.09
C ILE A 79 4.51 -4.50 -11.49
N LEU A 80 5.18 -5.66 -11.64
CA LEU A 80 4.71 -6.93 -11.13
C LEU A 80 4.81 -6.98 -9.61
N GLY A 81 5.90 -6.46 -9.04
CA GLY A 81 6.06 -6.32 -7.59
C GLY A 81 5.02 -5.38 -6.98
N ALA A 82 4.72 -4.26 -7.64
CA ALA A 82 3.68 -3.33 -7.18
C ALA A 82 2.29 -3.98 -7.18
N ARG A 83 1.95 -4.75 -8.23
CA ARG A 83 0.68 -5.48 -8.31
C ARG A 83 0.55 -6.57 -7.27
N LEU A 84 1.61 -7.34 -7.04
CA LEU A 84 1.63 -8.37 -6.00
C LEU A 84 1.45 -7.74 -4.61
N ALA A 85 2.07 -6.58 -4.36
CA ALA A 85 1.86 -5.85 -3.12
C ALA A 85 0.40 -5.46 -2.92
N PHE A 86 -0.29 -4.96 -3.96
CA PHE A 86 -1.72 -4.64 -3.86
C PHE A 86 -2.62 -5.86 -3.67
N VAL A 87 -2.31 -6.99 -4.30
CA VAL A 87 -3.08 -8.23 -4.10
C VAL A 87 -2.88 -8.76 -2.68
N ALA A 88 -1.64 -8.77 -2.18
CA ALA A 88 -1.35 -9.14 -0.79
C ALA A 88 -2.08 -8.21 0.19
N ASP A 89 -2.17 -6.92 -0.15
CA ASP A 89 -2.86 -5.92 0.65
C ASP A 89 -4.38 -6.19 0.77
N VAL A 90 -5.02 -6.64 -0.32
CA VAL A 90 -6.42 -7.12 -0.27
C VAL A 90 -6.53 -8.35 0.63
N LEU A 91 -5.65 -9.33 0.49
CA LEU A 91 -5.69 -10.57 1.28
C LEU A 91 -5.54 -10.32 2.78
N ILE A 92 -4.68 -9.38 3.17
CA ILE A 92 -4.53 -8.95 4.57
C ILE A 92 -5.77 -8.24 5.10
N SER A 93 -6.49 -7.50 4.23
CA SER A 93 -7.68 -6.73 4.62
C SER A 93 -8.93 -7.58 4.85
N LEU A 94 -9.01 -8.76 4.21
CA LEU A 94 -10.17 -9.68 4.30
C LEU A 94 -10.47 -10.20 5.73
N PRO A 95 -9.51 -10.80 6.46
CA PRO A 95 -9.78 -11.33 7.80
C PRO A 95 -10.15 -10.24 8.81
N ALA A 96 -9.59 -9.04 8.63
CA ALA A 96 -9.89 -7.87 9.45
C ALA A 96 -11.27 -7.25 9.15
N GLN A 97 -11.94 -7.68 8.07
CA GLN A 97 -13.10 -6.99 7.48
C GLN A 97 -12.84 -5.49 7.33
N ALA A 98 -11.62 -5.12 6.97
CA ALA A 98 -11.20 -3.73 6.85
C ALA A 98 -11.74 -3.16 5.53
N PHE A 99 -13.02 -2.79 5.49
CA PHE A 99 -13.69 -2.26 4.30
C PHE A 99 -12.94 -1.09 3.67
N ILE A 100 -12.42 -0.17 4.48
CA ILE A 100 -11.60 0.95 4.02
C ILE A 100 -10.32 0.46 3.35
N GLY A 101 -9.67 -0.55 3.93
CA GLY A 101 -8.45 -1.14 3.35
C GLY A 101 -8.71 -1.82 2.01
N ILE A 102 -9.83 -2.54 1.88
CA ILE A 102 -10.26 -3.18 0.64
C ILE A 102 -10.54 -2.13 -0.45
N VAL A 103 -11.28 -1.07 -0.14
CA VAL A 103 -11.59 0.00 -1.10
C VAL A 103 -10.30 0.69 -1.59
N VAL A 104 -9.39 1.01 -0.68
CA VAL A 104 -8.09 1.62 -1.03
C VAL A 104 -7.25 0.70 -1.90
N ALA A 105 -7.22 -0.59 -1.61
CA ALA A 105 -6.49 -1.58 -2.39
C ALA A 105 -7.08 -1.74 -3.80
N ILE A 106 -8.41 -1.80 -3.94
CA ILE A 106 -9.10 -1.87 -5.24
C ILE A 106 -8.81 -0.63 -6.09
N ILE A 107 -8.91 0.57 -5.51
CA ILE A 107 -8.57 1.82 -6.19
C ILE A 107 -7.11 1.80 -6.65
N SER A 108 -6.20 1.34 -5.79
CA SER A 108 -4.76 1.24 -6.11
C SER A 108 -4.49 0.26 -7.25
N ILE A 109 -5.18 -0.88 -7.28
CA ILE A 109 -5.14 -1.84 -8.39
C ILE A 109 -5.63 -1.19 -9.67
N GLY A 110 -6.79 -0.53 -9.65
CA GLY A 110 -7.35 0.16 -10.82
C GLY A 110 -6.40 1.22 -11.38
N LEU A 111 -5.83 2.05 -10.51
CA LEU A 111 -4.86 3.08 -10.88
C LEU A 111 -3.56 2.48 -11.45
N SER A 112 -3.15 1.28 -11.01
CA SER A 112 -1.96 0.58 -11.53
C SER A 112 -2.07 0.18 -13.01
N PHE A 113 -3.28 0.14 -13.58
CA PHE A 113 -3.51 -0.19 -14.99
C PHE A 113 -3.57 1.04 -15.90
N THR A 114 -3.57 2.24 -15.35
CA THR A 114 -3.67 3.49 -16.11
C THR A 114 -2.39 3.76 -16.92
N GLY A 115 -2.56 4.38 -18.08
CA GLY A 115 -1.46 4.74 -19.01
C GLY A 115 -0.28 5.48 -18.35
N PRO A 116 -0.51 6.48 -17.48
CA PRO A 116 0.56 7.21 -16.81
C PRO A 116 1.43 6.35 -15.88
N VAL A 117 0.82 5.37 -15.20
CA VAL A 117 1.54 4.47 -14.29
C VAL A 117 2.30 3.41 -15.07
N LYS A 118 1.68 2.83 -16.11
CA LYS A 118 2.36 1.91 -17.02
C LYS A 118 3.56 2.58 -17.69
N ALA A 119 3.43 3.81 -18.16
CA ALA A 119 4.52 4.57 -18.80
C ALA A 119 5.71 4.80 -17.86
N PHE A 120 5.47 5.07 -16.58
CA PHE A 120 6.53 5.21 -15.58
C PHE A 120 7.32 3.91 -15.36
N PHE A 121 6.64 2.77 -15.38
CA PHE A 121 7.29 1.46 -15.26
C PHE A 121 7.90 0.96 -16.58
N LEU A 122 7.40 1.40 -17.74
CA LEU A 122 7.91 1.07 -19.08
C LEU A 122 9.12 1.90 -19.50
N ALA A 123 9.29 3.12 -18.96
CA ALA A 123 10.41 4.01 -19.31
C ALA A 123 11.80 3.39 -19.07
N GLU A 124 11.92 2.39 -18.19
CA GLU A 124 13.17 1.66 -17.97
C GLU A 124 13.42 0.51 -18.94
N VAL A 125 12.37 -0.14 -19.45
CA VAL A 125 12.53 -1.22 -20.44
C VAL A 125 13.17 -0.70 -21.74
N ILE A 126 12.95 0.57 -22.07
CA ILE A 126 13.55 1.23 -23.24
C ILE A 126 15.00 1.64 -22.93
N SER A 127 15.27 2.23 -21.75
CA SER A 127 16.63 2.61 -21.35
C SER A 127 17.60 1.45 -21.09
N ALA A 128 17.12 0.22 -20.90
CA ALA A 128 17.95 -0.97 -20.71
C ALA A 128 18.18 -1.77 -22.03
N ARG A 129 17.60 -1.30 -23.15
CA ARG A 129 17.74 -1.90 -24.48
C ARG A 129 18.58 -1.06 -25.46
N ASP A 130 18.90 0.18 -25.09
CA ASP A 130 19.87 1.05 -25.77
C ASP A 130 21.23 1.02 -25.03
#